data_AF-A0A2P2GM38-F1
#
_entry.id   AF-A0A2P2GM38-F1
#
_cell.length_a   1.000
_cell.length_b   1.000
_cell.length_c   1.000
_cell.angle_alpha   90.00
_cell.angle_beta   90.00
_cell.angle_gamma   90.00
#
_symmetry.space_group_name_H-M   'P 1'
#
loop_
_entity.id
_entity.type
_entity.pdbx_description
1 polymer ?
#
loop_
_entity_poly.entity_id
_entity_poly.type
_entity_poly.pdbx_seq_one_letter_code
_entity_poly.pdbx_strand_id
1 'polypeptide(L)'
;MDAKESWRRYGLRPVGADLDEIRALLREHTARERRAQGTGDTELMRLCCFQLFNSGGLDDVLLIWSAKQASFDAACSIDIEFLLGHGLDATKAHLSASRAPSATAALDRLRELEAEGEFEGFSVEERSAVYDRYYGD
;
A
#
# COMPACT_ATOMS: atom_id res chain seq x y z
N MET A 1 -6.83 5.21 16.30
CA MET A 1 -7.55 5.82 15.16
C MET A 1 -8.15 4.68 14.36
N ASP A 2 -9.34 4.84 13.79
CA ASP A 2 -9.95 3.88 12.87
C ASP A 2 -9.92 4.43 11.42
N ALA A 3 -10.34 3.63 10.44
CA ALA A 3 -10.34 4.02 9.03
C ALA A 3 -11.14 5.32 8.76
N LYS A 4 -12.33 5.44 9.37
CA LYS A 4 -13.22 6.57 9.17
C LYS A 4 -12.62 7.87 9.72
N GLU A 5 -11.98 7.79 10.87
CA GLU A 5 -11.30 8.92 11.49
C GLU A 5 -10.06 9.34 10.70
N SER A 6 -9.26 8.38 10.22
CA SER A 6 -8.13 8.67 9.32
C SER A 6 -8.59 9.37 8.05
N TRP A 7 -9.65 8.86 7.40
CA TRP A 7 -10.19 9.47 6.20
C TRP A 7 -10.72 10.89 6.44
N ARG A 8 -11.47 11.13 7.53
CA ARG A 8 -11.94 12.48 7.86
C ARG A 8 -10.81 13.47 8.10
N ARG A 9 -9.72 13.02 8.73
CA ARG A 9 -8.61 13.89 9.10
C ARG A 9 -7.65 14.16 7.93
N TYR A 10 -7.37 13.16 7.11
CA TYR A 10 -6.30 13.21 6.10
C TYR A 10 -6.81 13.17 4.65
N GLY A 11 -8.07 12.81 4.44
CA GLY A 11 -8.59 12.49 3.11
C GLY A 11 -7.82 11.34 2.47
N LEU A 12 -7.81 11.30 1.14
CA LEU A 12 -7.13 10.27 0.35
C LEU A 12 -5.72 10.68 -0.11
N ARG A 13 -5.37 11.96 0.02
CA ARG A 13 -4.13 12.55 -0.48
C ARG A 13 -3.44 13.36 0.63
N PRO A 14 -3.00 12.73 1.74
CA PRO A 14 -2.24 13.41 2.77
C PRO A 14 -0.91 13.96 2.24
N VAL A 15 -0.40 15.00 2.88
CA VAL A 15 0.86 15.66 2.51
C VAL A 15 1.70 16.00 3.74
N GLY A 16 3.01 16.13 3.57
CA GLY A 16 3.91 16.58 4.63
C GLY A 16 3.83 15.70 5.88
N ALA A 17 3.66 16.31 7.05
CA ALA A 17 3.62 15.63 8.34
C ALA A 17 2.48 14.60 8.48
N ASP A 18 1.40 14.76 7.71
CA ASP A 18 0.30 13.79 7.72
C ASP A 18 0.74 12.44 7.16
N LEU A 19 1.63 12.42 6.15
CA LEU A 19 2.20 11.18 5.61
C LEU A 19 3.01 10.43 6.68
N ASP A 20 3.72 11.15 7.55
CA ASP A 20 4.47 10.53 8.63
C ASP A 20 3.54 9.88 9.67
N GLU A 21 2.39 10.50 9.96
CA GLU A 21 1.37 9.91 10.82
C GLU A 21 0.72 8.69 10.15
N ILE A 22 0.42 8.73 8.85
CA ILE A 22 -0.07 7.57 8.09
C ILE A 22 0.92 6.41 8.12
N ARG A 23 2.22 6.68 7.91
CA ARG A 23 3.27 5.65 8.02
C ARG A 23 3.33 5.05 9.41
N ALA A 24 3.20 5.87 10.45
CA ALA A 24 3.20 5.40 11.84
C ALA A 24 1.99 4.50 12.13
N LEU A 25 0.79 4.91 11.73
CA LEU A 25 -0.44 4.14 11.86
C LEU A 25 -0.32 2.80 11.12
N LEU A 26 0.17 2.80 9.88
CA LEU A 26 0.32 1.59 9.10
C LEU A 26 1.31 0.61 9.75
N ARG A 27 2.44 1.11 10.26
CA ARG A 27 3.43 0.27 11.00
C ARG A 27 2.81 -0.34 12.26
N GLU A 28 2.07 0.46 13.02
CA GLU A 28 1.42 0.01 14.26
C GLU A 28 0.41 -1.11 13.99
N HIS A 29 -0.53 -0.89 13.07
CA HIS A 29 -1.58 -1.87 12.77
C HIS A 29 -1.01 -3.12 12.07
N THR A 30 -0.01 -2.97 11.20
CA THR A 30 0.74 -4.10 10.62
C THR A 30 1.40 -4.96 11.70
N ALA A 31 2.01 -4.34 12.72
CA ALA A 31 2.65 -5.06 13.81
C ALA A 31 1.65 -5.80 14.70
N ARG A 32 0.46 -5.24 14.92
CA ARG A 32 -0.64 -5.90 15.62
C ARG A 32 -1.13 -7.10 14.82
N GLU A 33 -1.47 -6.89 13.55
CA GLU A 33 -2.00 -7.93 12.66
C GLU A 33 -1.07 -9.14 12.53
N ARG A 34 0.25 -8.90 12.46
CA ARG A 34 1.26 -9.97 12.46
C ARG A 34 1.32 -10.78 13.75
N ARG A 35 0.99 -10.19 14.91
CA ARG A 35 1.00 -10.90 16.20
C ARG A 35 -0.21 -11.81 16.34
N ALA A 36 -1.36 -11.33 15.91
CA ALA A 36 -2.60 -12.09 15.87
C ALA A 36 -3.52 -11.47 14.81
N GLN A 37 -3.95 -12.30 13.86
CA GLN A 37 -4.87 -11.90 12.80
C GLN A 37 -6.15 -11.29 13.39
N GLY A 38 -6.61 -10.19 12.82
CA GLY A 38 -7.77 -9.42 13.27
C GLY A 38 -7.51 -8.48 14.45
N THR A 39 -6.26 -8.36 14.91
CA THR A 39 -5.90 -7.35 15.93
C THR A 39 -5.36 -6.05 15.32
N GLY A 40 -4.94 -6.09 14.06
CA GLY A 40 -4.84 -4.90 13.23
C GLY A 40 -6.22 -4.48 12.74
N ASP A 41 -6.32 -3.23 12.32
CA ASP A 41 -7.53 -2.74 11.64
C ASP A 41 -7.20 -2.81 10.16
N THR A 42 -7.60 -3.90 9.51
CA THR A 42 -7.26 -4.18 8.11
C THR A 42 -7.88 -3.15 7.16
N GLU A 43 -9.02 -2.56 7.53
CA GLU A 43 -9.64 -1.48 6.76
C GLU A 43 -8.79 -0.21 6.84
N LEU A 44 -8.34 0.16 8.04
CA LEU A 44 -7.42 1.28 8.22
C LEU A 44 -6.08 1.01 7.51
N MET A 45 -5.53 -0.21 7.60
CA MET A 45 -4.31 -0.57 6.89
C MET A 45 -4.44 -0.38 5.38
N ARG A 46 -5.56 -0.82 4.80
CA ARG A 46 -5.86 -0.63 3.37
C ARG A 46 -5.95 0.85 3.01
N LEU A 47 -6.65 1.66 3.82
CA LEU A 47 -6.73 3.11 3.60
C LEU A 47 -5.35 3.77 3.66
N CYS A 48 -4.54 3.45 4.68
CA CYS A 48 -3.19 3.99 4.79
C CYS A 48 -2.32 3.60 3.59
N CYS A 49 -2.41 2.35 3.11
CA CYS A 49 -1.71 1.93 1.90
C CYS A 49 -2.15 2.74 0.67
N PHE A 50 -3.45 2.99 0.52
CA PHE A 50 -3.96 3.80 -0.58
C PHE A 50 -3.53 5.27 -0.49
N GLN A 51 -3.50 5.85 0.72
CA GLN A 51 -2.98 7.20 0.95
C GLN A 51 -1.50 7.31 0.57
N LEU A 52 -0.69 6.31 0.91
CA LEU A 52 0.73 6.25 0.52
C LEU A 52 0.89 6.02 -0.99
N PHE A 53 0.05 5.18 -1.60
CA PHE A 53 -0.02 5.00 -3.05
C PHE A 53 -0.23 6.35 -3.77
N ASN A 54 -1.21 7.15 -3.32
CA ASN A 54 -1.48 8.47 -3.90
C ASN A 54 -0.33 9.48 -3.71
N SER A 55 0.51 9.30 -2.69
CA SER A 55 1.69 10.14 -2.49
C SER A 55 2.81 9.84 -3.50
N GLY A 56 2.80 8.65 -4.11
CA GLY A 56 3.79 8.22 -5.11
C GLY A 56 5.21 8.06 -4.57
N GLY A 57 5.40 7.96 -3.25
CA GLY A 57 6.71 7.80 -2.62
C GLY A 57 7.25 6.37 -2.75
N LEU A 58 8.40 6.21 -3.43
CA LEU A 58 9.05 4.90 -3.57
C LEU A 58 9.53 4.33 -2.21
N ASP A 59 9.85 5.20 -1.25
CA ASP A 59 10.27 4.79 0.10
C ASP A 59 9.17 4.06 0.88
N ASP A 60 7.90 4.21 0.47
CA ASP A 60 6.75 3.59 1.12
C ASP A 60 6.43 2.19 0.58
N VAL A 61 7.02 1.78 -0.57
CA VAL A 61 6.72 0.51 -1.24
C VAL A 61 6.91 -0.69 -0.30
N LEU A 62 8.02 -0.72 0.44
CA LEU A 62 8.29 -1.83 1.37
C LEU A 62 7.40 -1.80 2.61
N LEU A 63 6.91 -0.63 3.00
CA LEU A 63 5.95 -0.51 4.10
C LEU A 63 4.59 -1.07 3.66
N ILE A 64 4.12 -0.71 2.46
CA ILE A 64 2.87 -1.24 1.89
C ILE A 64 2.98 -2.76 1.70
N TRP A 65 4.09 -3.25 1.15
CA TRP A 65 4.35 -4.70 1.03
C TRP A 65 4.31 -5.41 2.39
N SER A 66 4.94 -4.83 3.41
CA SER A 66 4.93 -5.40 4.76
C SER A 66 3.51 -5.49 5.34
N ALA A 67 2.66 -4.49 5.07
CA ALA A 67 1.27 -4.48 5.48
C ALA A 67 0.45 -5.56 4.77
N LYS A 68 0.58 -5.69 3.44
CA LYS A 68 -0.08 -6.74 2.65
C LYS A 68 0.29 -8.14 3.16
N GLN A 69 1.56 -8.36 3.52
CA GLN A 69 2.06 -9.65 4.01
C GLN A 69 1.81 -9.88 5.52
N ALA A 70 1.00 -9.05 6.19
CA ALA A 70 0.83 -9.12 7.64
C ALA A 70 0.00 -10.32 8.10
N SER A 71 -1.04 -10.68 7.35
CA SER A 71 -1.95 -11.80 7.59
C SER A 71 -2.65 -12.19 6.28
N PHE A 72 -3.45 -13.27 6.31
CA PHE A 72 -4.28 -13.64 5.17
C PHE A 72 -5.30 -12.56 4.82
N ASP A 73 -5.97 -12.00 5.83
CA ASP A 73 -6.98 -10.94 5.64
C ASP A 73 -6.36 -9.69 5.03
N ALA A 74 -5.17 -9.30 5.49
CA ALA A 74 -4.42 -8.18 4.91
C ALA A 74 -3.99 -8.46 3.46
N ALA A 75 -3.55 -9.69 3.17
CA ALA A 75 -3.13 -10.09 1.84
C ALA A 75 -4.29 -10.03 0.82
N CYS A 76 -5.50 -10.38 1.26
CA CYS A 76 -6.71 -10.28 0.43
C CYS A 76 -7.28 -8.86 0.35
N SER A 77 -7.08 -8.02 1.37
CA SER A 77 -7.69 -6.69 1.44
C SER A 77 -6.84 -5.59 0.80
N ILE A 78 -5.52 -5.74 0.76
CA ILE A 78 -4.61 -4.72 0.26
C ILE A 78 -4.20 -5.07 -1.17
N ASP A 79 -4.62 -4.24 -2.13
CA ASP A 79 -4.30 -4.40 -3.55
C ASP A 79 -2.78 -4.36 -3.78
N ILE A 80 -2.27 -5.21 -4.67
CA ILE A 80 -0.83 -5.24 -4.99
C ILE A 80 -0.41 -3.98 -5.77
N GLU A 81 -1.35 -3.38 -6.50
CA GLU A 81 -1.20 -2.16 -7.27
C GLU A 81 -0.91 -0.95 -6.39
N PHE A 82 -1.18 -1.01 -5.08
CA PHE A 82 -0.80 0.06 -4.15
C PHE A 82 0.71 0.23 -4.01
N LEU A 83 1.51 -0.77 -4.39
CA LEU A 83 2.97 -0.62 -4.47
C LEU A 83 3.38 0.30 -5.63
N LEU A 84 2.49 0.49 -6.61
CA LEU A 84 2.82 1.09 -7.91
C LEU A 84 2.48 2.58 -7.99
N GLY A 85 2.47 3.29 -6.85
CA GLY A 85 2.12 4.71 -6.80
C GLY A 85 3.01 5.63 -7.64
N HIS A 86 4.23 5.17 -7.95
CA HIS A 86 5.16 5.84 -8.87
C HIS A 86 5.29 5.12 -10.23
N GLY A 87 4.37 4.20 -10.54
CA GLY A 87 4.40 3.32 -11.71
C GLY A 87 5.22 2.04 -11.51
N LEU A 88 4.97 1.07 -12.39
CA LEU A 88 5.54 -0.28 -12.29
C LEU A 88 7.07 -0.30 -12.46
N ASP A 89 7.59 0.35 -13.50
CA ASP A 89 9.02 0.31 -13.81
C ASP A 89 9.87 0.99 -12.74
N ALA A 90 9.45 2.16 -12.25
CA ALA A 90 10.14 2.87 -11.18
C ALA A 90 10.14 2.05 -9.88
N THR A 91 9.02 1.38 -9.57
CA THR A 91 8.90 0.50 -8.40
C THR A 91 9.84 -0.70 -8.52
N LYS A 92 9.86 -1.39 -9.66
CA LYS A 92 10.78 -2.51 -9.92
C LYS A 92 12.24 -2.06 -9.81
N ALA A 93 12.59 -0.91 -10.38
CA ALA A 93 13.94 -0.35 -10.30
C ALA A 93 14.34 -0.06 -8.85
N HIS A 94 13.47 0.59 -8.06
CA HIS A 94 13.71 0.86 -6.65
C HIS A 94 13.92 -0.42 -5.83
N LEU A 95 13.05 -1.43 -6.01
CA LEU A 95 13.17 -2.72 -5.32
C LEU A 95 14.45 -3.46 -5.71
N SER A 96 14.84 -3.42 -6.98
CA SER A 96 16.06 -4.07 -7.46
C SER A 96 17.35 -3.46 -6.90
N ALA A 97 17.32 -2.19 -6.51
CA ALA A 97 18.46 -1.50 -5.89
C ALA A 97 18.65 -1.87 -4.41
N SER A 98 17.63 -2.44 -3.76
CA SER A 98 17.68 -2.85 -2.36
C SER A 98 18.16 -4.29 -2.20
N ARG A 99 18.97 -4.54 -1.16
CA ARG A 99 19.42 -5.89 -0.77
C ARG A 99 18.53 -6.55 0.28
N ALA A 100 17.44 -5.89 0.67
CA ALA A 100 16.54 -6.42 1.69
C ALA A 100 15.80 -7.65 1.14
N PRO A 101 15.69 -8.76 1.89
CA PRO A 101 14.93 -9.94 1.45
C PRO A 101 13.47 -9.62 1.11
N SER A 102 12.87 -8.67 1.84
CA SER A 102 11.51 -8.19 1.55
C SER A 102 11.40 -7.48 0.20
N ALA A 103 12.45 -6.78 -0.23
CA ALA A 103 12.47 -6.11 -1.53
C ALA A 103 12.59 -7.11 -2.68
N THR A 104 13.43 -8.14 -2.53
CA THR A 104 13.50 -9.25 -3.48
C THR A 104 12.15 -9.96 -3.59
N ALA A 105 11.51 -10.31 -2.47
CA ALA A 105 10.21 -10.98 -2.48
C ALA A 105 9.10 -10.14 -3.14
N ALA A 106 9.06 -8.84 -2.86
CA ALA A 106 8.11 -7.93 -3.53
C ALA A 106 8.38 -7.85 -5.03
N LEU A 107 9.65 -7.72 -5.43
CA LEU A 107 10.05 -7.65 -6.84
C LEU A 107 9.71 -8.91 -7.61
N ASP A 108 9.99 -10.08 -7.04
CA ASP A 108 9.68 -11.36 -7.67
C ASP A 108 8.17 -11.51 -7.84
N ARG A 109 7.38 -11.14 -6.83
CA ARG A 109 5.91 -11.17 -6.94
C ARG A 109 5.39 -10.22 -8.03
N LEU A 110 5.94 -9.02 -8.16
CA LEU A 110 5.57 -8.09 -9.22
C LEU A 110 5.92 -8.64 -10.60
N ARG A 111 7.07 -9.31 -10.75
CA ARG A 111 7.47 -9.92 -12.03
C ARG A 111 6.58 -11.08 -12.44
N GLU A 112 6.16 -11.91 -11.48
CA GLU A 112 5.20 -12.99 -11.72
C GLU A 112 3.88 -12.44 -12.27
N LEU A 113 3.31 -11.45 -11.57
CA LEU A 113 2.05 -10.82 -11.96
C LEU A 113 2.15 -10.07 -13.30
N GLU A 114 3.27 -9.40 -13.54
CA GLU A 114 3.55 -8.75 -14.83
C GLU A 114 3.58 -9.78 -15.97
N ALA A 115 4.19 -10.95 -15.75
CA ALA A 115 4.21 -12.03 -16.75
C ALA A 115 2.83 -12.66 -16.98
N GLU A 116 1.93 -12.57 -16.00
CA GLU A 116 0.52 -13.00 -16.09
C GLU A 116 -0.39 -11.93 -16.74
N GLY A 117 0.14 -10.73 -17.03
CA GLY A 117 -0.62 -9.63 -17.64
C GLY A 117 -1.44 -8.80 -16.65
N GLU A 118 -1.25 -8.97 -15.34
CA GLU A 118 -2.05 -8.31 -14.28
C GLU A 118 -2.01 -6.77 -14.38
N PHE A 119 -0.90 -6.22 -14.87
CA PHE A 119 -0.69 -4.78 -14.97
C PHE A 119 -0.93 -4.22 -16.38
N GLU A 120 -1.49 -5.01 -17.31
CA GLU A 120 -1.85 -4.52 -18.63
C GLU A 120 -2.95 -3.44 -18.52
N GLY A 121 -2.65 -2.25 -19.06
CA GLY A 121 -3.58 -1.10 -18.96
C GLY A 121 -3.65 -0.48 -17.56
N PHE A 122 -2.80 -0.89 -16.61
CA PHE A 122 -2.74 -0.23 -15.31
C PHE A 122 -2.23 1.22 -15.45
N SER A 123 -2.96 2.16 -14.85
CA SER A 123 -2.49 3.52 -14.61
C SER A 123 -2.75 3.95 -13.16
N VAL A 124 -1.86 4.79 -12.64
CA VAL A 124 -1.98 5.34 -11.28
C VAL A 124 -3.22 6.21 -11.19
N GLU A 125 -3.50 6.99 -12.23
CA GLU A 125 -4.62 7.92 -12.33
C GLU A 125 -5.97 7.19 -12.30
N GLU A 126 -6.14 6.13 -13.11
CA GLU A 126 -7.39 5.38 -13.13
C GLU A 126 -7.61 4.63 -11.82
N ARG A 127 -6.55 4.03 -11.25
CA ARG A 127 -6.64 3.36 -9.95
C ARG A 127 -7.01 4.35 -8.85
N SER A 128 -6.42 5.54 -8.86
CA SER A 128 -6.77 6.63 -7.92
C SER A 128 -8.24 7.03 -8.08
N ALA A 129 -8.72 7.21 -9.32
CA ALA A 129 -10.10 7.60 -9.60
C ALA A 129 -11.13 6.54 -9.20
N VAL A 130 -10.81 5.26 -9.31
CA VAL A 130 -11.67 4.16 -8.82
C VAL A 130 -11.87 4.29 -7.30
N TYR A 131 -10.78 4.50 -6.57
CA TYR A 131 -10.82 4.59 -5.11
C TYR A 131 -11.35 5.93 -4.59
N ASP A 132 -11.17 7.02 -5.34
CA ASP A 132 -11.81 8.29 -5.05
C ASP A 132 -13.34 8.17 -5.06
N ARG A 133 -13.90 7.38 -5.98
CA ARG A 133 -15.34 7.09 -5.99
C ARG A 133 -15.74 6.21 -4.82
N TYR A 134 -14.95 5.17 -4.54
CA TYR A 134 -15.22 4.24 -3.44
C TYR A 134 -15.27 4.92 -2.06
N TYR A 135 -14.38 5.89 -1.82
CA TYR A 135 -14.33 6.65 -0.56
C TYR A 135 -15.04 8.02 -0.64
N GLY A 136 -15.58 8.40 -1.80
CA GLY A 136 -16.25 9.67 -2.03
C GLY A 136 -17.75 9.64 -1.76
N ASP A 137 -18.33 8.43 -1.68
CA ASP A 137 -19.71 8.16 -1.23
C ASP A 137 -19.79 7.99 0.30
#